data_AF-A0A1V4V7E4-F1
#
_entry.id   AF-A0A1V4V7E4-F1
#
_cell.length_a   1.000
_cell.length_b   1.000
_cell.length_c   1.000
_cell.angle_alpha   90.00
_cell.angle_beta   90.00
_cell.angle_gamma   90.00
#
_symmetry.space_group_name_H-M   'P 1'
#
loop_
_entity.id
_entity.type
_entity.pdbx_description
1 polymer ?
#
loop_
_entity_poly.entity_id
_entity_poly.type
_entity_poly.pdbx_seq_one_letter_code
_entity_poly.pdbx_strand_id
1 'polypeptide(L)'
;MRDEFERMNFEEKVSYLMERENRIELPDDLAKEGVAVLAQAGEIEYAAAMARDRGMIDEAISILVDAGDYLWAALIAKNAGRTSQSEMLYQDGMQFYIDMEMFGRAISAATALGMPADRIDDLFRRGVESESRGMDLEHSRGMIESAMESLDISLIGREDEIAVQITKALSEERERRMKEEARALELLRADNLSADDDLNIDDQEKNGE
;
A
#
# COMPACT_ATOMS: atom_id res chain seq x y z
N MET A 1 -43.61 7.07 -3.78
CA MET A 1 -42.20 7.36 -4.11
C MET A 1 -41.77 8.78 -3.75
N ARG A 2 -42.10 9.86 -4.49
CA ARG A 2 -41.71 11.24 -4.07
C ARG A 2 -42.20 11.57 -2.66
N ASP A 3 -43.52 11.57 -2.48
CA ASP A 3 -44.16 11.92 -1.20
C ASP A 3 -43.74 11.00 -0.04
N GLU A 4 -43.24 9.82 -0.37
CA GLU A 4 -42.77 8.83 0.60
C GLU A 4 -41.34 9.16 1.02
N PHE A 5 -40.46 9.38 0.05
CA PHE A 5 -39.08 9.81 0.28
C PHE A 5 -39.03 11.14 1.06
N GLU A 6 -39.85 12.13 0.69
CA GLU A 6 -39.88 13.42 1.39
C GLU A 6 -40.36 13.33 2.85
N ARG A 7 -41.18 12.30 3.18
CA ARG A 7 -41.65 12.06 4.55
C ARG A 7 -40.67 11.29 5.42
N MET A 8 -39.74 10.56 4.81
CA MET A 8 -38.70 9.82 5.54
C MET A 8 -37.79 10.80 6.29
N ASN A 9 -37.41 10.42 7.50
CA ASN A 9 -36.33 11.10 8.22
C ASN A 9 -34.96 10.76 7.60
N PHE A 10 -33.89 11.37 8.11
CA PHE A 10 -32.55 11.19 7.54
C PHE A 10 -32.08 9.73 7.53
N GLU A 11 -32.19 9.01 8.66
CA GLU A 11 -31.73 7.62 8.79
C GLU A 11 -32.55 6.68 7.90
N GLU A 12 -33.85 6.94 7.77
CA GLU A 12 -34.74 6.24 6.85
C GLU A 12 -34.35 6.49 5.40
N LYS A 13 -34.05 7.74 5.01
CA LYS A 13 -33.58 8.08 3.67
C LYS A 13 -32.26 7.40 3.36
N VAL A 14 -31.31 7.38 4.30
CA VAL A 14 -30.03 6.68 4.12
C VAL A 14 -30.29 5.20 3.87
N SER A 15 -31.02 4.54 4.77
CA SER A 15 -31.33 3.10 4.66
C SER A 15 -32.05 2.77 3.35
N TYR A 16 -33.02 3.59 2.96
CA TYR A 16 -33.75 3.46 1.69
C TYR A 16 -32.81 3.56 0.49
N LEU A 17 -31.90 4.53 0.49
CA LEU A 17 -30.95 4.78 -0.60
C LEU A 17 -29.80 3.77 -0.63
N MET A 18 -29.58 2.94 0.38
CA MET A 18 -28.58 1.86 0.32
C MET A 18 -29.00 0.75 -0.66
N GLU A 19 -30.30 0.57 -0.87
CA GLU A 19 -30.84 -0.35 -1.86
C GLU A 19 -30.72 0.23 -3.28
N ARG A 20 -30.17 -0.57 -4.20
CA ARG A 20 -29.85 -0.10 -5.56
C ARG A 20 -31.11 0.22 -6.36
N GLU A 21 -32.14 -0.59 -6.21
CA GLU A 21 -33.43 -0.45 -6.85
C GLU A 21 -34.04 0.91 -6.52
N ASN A 22 -34.06 1.27 -5.24
CA ASN A 22 -34.57 2.56 -4.75
C ASN A 22 -33.79 3.75 -5.32
N ARG A 23 -32.45 3.64 -5.44
CA ARG A 23 -31.64 4.69 -6.08
C ARG A 23 -31.93 4.84 -7.57
N ILE A 24 -32.25 3.77 -8.28
CA ILE A 24 -32.55 3.83 -9.72
C ILE A 24 -33.93 4.43 -9.94
N GLU A 25 -34.92 4.05 -9.11
CA GLU A 25 -36.29 4.51 -9.26
C GLU A 25 -36.53 5.94 -8.76
N LEU A 26 -35.62 6.48 -7.92
CA LEU A 26 -35.76 7.83 -7.38
C LEU A 26 -35.92 8.88 -8.50
N PRO A 27 -36.90 9.79 -8.43
CA PRO A 27 -37.06 10.87 -9.41
C PRO A 27 -35.79 11.73 -9.60
N ASP A 28 -35.51 12.17 -10.83
CA ASP A 28 -34.30 12.94 -11.16
C ASP A 28 -34.16 14.24 -10.36
N ASP A 29 -35.26 14.89 -10.02
CA ASP A 29 -35.24 16.12 -9.24
C ASP A 29 -34.95 15.89 -7.75
N LEU A 30 -35.12 14.65 -7.26
CA LEU A 30 -34.68 14.21 -5.93
C LEU A 30 -33.27 13.61 -5.94
N ALA A 31 -32.67 13.35 -7.11
CA ALA A 31 -31.37 12.71 -7.21
C ALA A 31 -30.27 13.49 -6.48
N LYS A 32 -30.28 14.83 -6.60
CA LYS A 32 -29.30 15.68 -5.91
C LYS A 32 -29.46 15.62 -4.39
N GLU A 33 -30.69 15.59 -3.89
CA GLU A 33 -30.95 15.42 -2.46
C GLU A 33 -30.48 14.04 -1.99
N GLY A 34 -30.79 12.99 -2.73
CA GLY A 34 -30.37 11.62 -2.39
C GLY A 34 -28.84 11.47 -2.33
N VAL A 35 -28.12 12.05 -3.30
CA VAL A 35 -26.64 12.10 -3.29
C VAL A 35 -26.14 12.81 -2.04
N ALA A 36 -26.71 13.97 -1.70
CA ALA A 36 -26.30 14.75 -0.53
C ALA A 36 -26.56 13.99 0.79
N VAL A 37 -27.69 13.27 0.90
CA VAL A 37 -28.02 12.44 2.06
C VAL A 37 -26.97 11.34 2.25
N LEU A 38 -26.62 10.61 1.19
CA LEU A 38 -25.61 9.56 1.24
C LEU A 38 -24.22 10.12 1.60
N ALA A 39 -23.81 11.22 0.96
CA ALA A 39 -22.53 11.86 1.24
C ALA A 39 -22.46 12.34 2.71
N GLN A 40 -23.53 12.95 3.23
CA GLN A 40 -23.60 13.38 4.63
C GLN A 40 -23.56 12.22 5.62
N ALA A 41 -24.09 11.06 5.25
CA ALA A 41 -24.03 9.84 6.06
C ALA A 41 -22.65 9.15 6.04
N GLY A 42 -21.71 9.62 5.21
CA GLY A 42 -20.43 8.96 5.00
C GLY A 42 -20.50 7.78 4.03
N GLU A 43 -21.63 7.56 3.37
CA GLU A 43 -21.83 6.50 2.36
C GLU A 43 -21.27 6.95 1.00
N ILE A 44 -19.97 7.25 0.98
CA ILE A 44 -19.26 7.89 -0.13
C ILE A 44 -19.41 7.10 -1.43
N GLU A 45 -19.26 5.77 -1.37
CA GLU A 45 -19.33 4.94 -2.57
C GLU A 45 -20.72 4.99 -3.21
N TYR A 46 -21.76 4.92 -2.39
CA TYR A 46 -23.15 5.00 -2.85
C TYR A 46 -23.47 6.39 -3.39
N ALA A 47 -23.01 7.45 -2.72
CA ALA A 47 -23.20 8.83 -3.15
C ALA A 47 -22.56 9.09 -4.52
N ALA A 48 -21.28 8.72 -4.68
CA ALA A 48 -20.53 8.92 -5.91
C ALA A 48 -21.07 8.06 -7.06
N ALA A 49 -21.43 6.80 -6.80
CA ALA A 49 -22.04 5.93 -7.81
C ALA A 49 -23.38 6.47 -8.29
N MET A 50 -24.24 6.93 -7.36
CA MET A 50 -25.53 7.53 -7.71
C MET A 50 -25.36 8.81 -8.52
N ALA A 51 -24.47 9.71 -8.10
CA ALA A 51 -24.17 10.93 -8.85
C ALA A 51 -23.68 10.62 -10.27
N ARG A 52 -22.74 9.67 -10.42
CA ARG A 52 -22.24 9.22 -11.72
C ARG A 52 -23.36 8.68 -12.61
N ASP A 53 -24.19 7.78 -12.08
CA ASP A 53 -25.26 7.11 -12.84
C ASP A 53 -26.33 8.11 -13.32
N ARG A 54 -26.45 9.27 -12.66
CA ARG A 54 -27.31 10.40 -13.06
C ARG A 54 -26.61 11.46 -13.90
N GLY A 55 -25.38 11.19 -14.36
CA GLY A 55 -24.60 12.12 -15.19
C GLY A 55 -24.06 13.34 -14.44
N MET A 56 -24.14 13.36 -13.11
CA MET A 56 -23.60 14.42 -12.25
C MET A 56 -22.09 14.20 -12.02
N ILE A 57 -21.31 14.16 -13.10
CA ILE A 57 -19.91 13.74 -13.09
C ILE A 57 -19.05 14.64 -12.18
N ASP A 58 -19.26 15.95 -12.22
CA ASP A 58 -18.52 16.90 -11.38
C ASP A 58 -18.79 16.70 -9.89
N GLU A 59 -20.04 16.42 -9.52
CA GLU A 59 -20.43 16.12 -8.14
C GLU A 59 -19.80 14.80 -7.67
N ALA A 60 -19.86 13.75 -8.51
CA ALA A 60 -19.25 12.46 -8.19
C ALA A 60 -17.74 12.56 -7.95
N ILE A 61 -17.04 13.33 -8.78
CA ILE A 61 -15.60 13.58 -8.62
C ILE A 61 -15.33 14.34 -7.33
N SER A 62 -16.10 15.41 -7.03
CA SER A 62 -15.91 16.20 -5.80
C SER A 62 -16.07 15.34 -4.54
N ILE A 63 -17.14 14.56 -4.45
CA ILE A 63 -17.41 13.66 -3.32
C ILE A 63 -16.23 12.72 -3.07
N LEU A 64 -15.66 12.16 -4.12
CA LEU A 64 -14.54 11.22 -4.02
C LEU A 64 -13.23 11.93 -3.65
N VAL A 65 -12.95 13.10 -4.21
CA VAL A 65 -11.77 13.89 -3.86
C VAL A 65 -11.82 14.33 -2.40
N ASP A 66 -12.98 14.79 -1.92
CA ASP A 66 -13.18 15.19 -0.52
C ASP A 66 -12.99 14.01 0.44
N ALA A 67 -13.31 12.79 0.00
CA ALA A 67 -13.07 11.55 0.74
C ALA A 67 -11.65 10.97 0.56
N GLY A 68 -10.80 11.58 -0.26
CA GLY A 68 -9.45 11.08 -0.57
C GLY A 68 -9.39 9.91 -1.55
N ASP A 69 -10.49 9.56 -2.22
CA ASP A 69 -10.53 8.52 -3.26
C ASP A 69 -10.23 9.07 -4.66
N TYR A 70 -9.00 9.55 -4.83
CA TYR A 70 -8.49 10.04 -6.10
C TYR A 70 -8.43 8.97 -7.20
N LEU A 71 -8.17 7.70 -6.87
CA LEU A 71 -8.15 6.62 -7.87
C LEU A 71 -9.50 6.48 -8.55
N TRP A 72 -10.59 6.46 -7.78
CA TRP A 72 -11.92 6.32 -8.35
C TRP A 72 -12.40 7.60 -9.01
N ALA A 73 -12.10 8.77 -8.43
CA ALA A 73 -12.36 10.06 -9.06
C ALA A 73 -11.73 10.15 -10.46
N ALA A 74 -10.45 9.74 -10.58
CA ALA A 74 -9.72 9.71 -11.83
C ALA A 74 -10.35 8.75 -12.85
N LEU A 75 -10.81 7.57 -12.40
CA LEU A 75 -11.51 6.61 -13.27
C LEU A 75 -12.85 7.15 -13.79
N ILE A 76 -13.62 7.84 -12.95
CA ILE A 76 -14.88 8.48 -13.36
C ILE A 76 -14.60 9.58 -14.40
N ALA A 77 -13.61 10.43 -14.15
CA ALA A 77 -13.21 11.47 -15.11
C ALA A 77 -12.80 10.85 -16.46
N LYS A 78 -12.00 9.78 -16.45
CA LYS A 78 -11.57 9.07 -17.66
C LYS A 78 -12.75 8.49 -18.43
N ASN A 79 -13.66 7.81 -17.74
CA ASN A 79 -14.84 7.20 -18.35
C ASN A 79 -15.81 8.23 -18.92
N ALA A 80 -15.82 9.46 -18.37
CA ALA A 80 -16.54 10.60 -18.92
C ALA A 80 -15.81 11.29 -20.10
N GLY A 81 -14.67 10.74 -20.57
CA GLY A 81 -13.87 11.30 -21.66
C GLY A 81 -12.99 12.49 -21.26
N ARG A 82 -12.83 12.76 -19.96
CA ARG A 82 -12.07 13.90 -19.42
C ARG A 82 -10.64 13.48 -19.07
N THR A 83 -9.86 13.06 -20.08
CA THR A 83 -8.52 12.48 -19.89
C THR A 83 -7.56 13.37 -19.11
N SER A 84 -7.49 14.66 -19.43
CA SER A 84 -6.58 15.59 -18.72
C SER A 84 -6.94 15.75 -17.24
N GLN A 85 -8.23 15.78 -16.91
CA GLN A 85 -8.67 15.83 -15.51
C GLN A 85 -8.34 14.51 -14.78
N SER A 86 -8.49 13.37 -15.45
CA SER A 86 -8.10 12.06 -14.91
C SER A 86 -6.61 12.00 -14.57
N GLU A 87 -5.75 12.48 -15.48
CA GLU A 87 -4.30 12.52 -15.25
C GLU A 87 -3.94 13.43 -14.07
N MET A 88 -4.54 14.61 -13.96
CA MET A 88 -4.36 15.50 -12.80
C MET A 88 -4.78 14.82 -11.50
N LEU A 89 -5.95 14.17 -11.48
CA LEU A 89 -6.45 13.44 -10.30
C LEU A 89 -5.51 12.29 -9.89
N TYR A 90 -4.91 11.57 -10.84
CA TYR A 90 -3.90 10.57 -10.52
C TYR A 90 -2.62 11.19 -9.95
N GLN A 91 -2.18 12.35 -10.46
CA GLN A 91 -1.01 13.05 -9.93
C GLN A 91 -1.24 13.55 -8.50
N ASP A 92 -2.36 14.25 -8.28
CA ASP A 92 -2.75 14.77 -6.96
C ASP A 92 -2.95 13.61 -5.98
N GLY A 93 -3.64 12.56 -6.41
CA GLY A 93 -3.87 11.35 -5.62
C GLY A 93 -2.58 10.63 -5.25
N MET A 94 -1.64 10.49 -6.18
CA MET A 94 -0.35 9.88 -5.90
C MET A 94 0.40 10.62 -4.79
N GLN A 95 0.43 11.96 -4.85
CA GLN A 95 1.07 12.76 -3.81
C GLN A 95 0.35 12.60 -2.46
N PHE A 96 -0.98 12.71 -2.45
CA PHE A 96 -1.80 12.49 -1.26
C PHE A 96 -1.55 11.11 -0.62
N TYR A 97 -1.51 10.05 -1.43
CA TYR A 97 -1.26 8.70 -0.94
C TYR A 97 0.16 8.50 -0.40
N ILE A 98 1.16 9.16 -0.97
CA ILE A 98 2.52 9.14 -0.44
C ILE A 98 2.56 9.82 0.93
N ASP A 99 1.94 10.98 1.07
CA ASP A 99 1.92 11.76 2.31
C ASP A 99 1.20 11.02 3.45
N MET A 100 0.17 10.23 3.10
CA MET A 100 -0.57 9.38 4.03
C MET A 100 0.04 7.97 4.20
N GLU A 101 1.23 7.73 3.64
CA GLU A 101 1.92 6.42 3.64
C GLU A 101 1.08 5.26 3.04
N MET A 102 0.09 5.57 2.20
CA MET A 102 -0.75 4.61 1.48
C MET A 102 -0.09 4.14 0.17
N PHE A 103 1.13 3.61 0.26
CA PHE A 103 1.99 3.33 -0.90
C PHE A 103 1.37 2.40 -1.96
N GLY A 104 0.53 1.43 -1.56
CA GLY A 104 -0.18 0.58 -2.52
C GLY A 104 -1.11 1.36 -3.47
N ARG A 105 -1.79 2.40 -2.97
CA ARG A 105 -2.62 3.29 -3.80
C ARG A 105 -1.76 4.25 -4.63
N ALA A 106 -0.66 4.76 -4.06
CA ALA A 106 0.29 5.59 -4.79
C ALA A 106 0.88 4.84 -6.01
N ILE A 107 1.25 3.57 -5.84
CA ILE A 107 1.76 2.70 -6.92
C ILE A 107 0.71 2.50 -8.00
N SER A 108 -0.56 2.31 -7.61
CA SER A 108 -1.67 2.18 -8.55
C SER A 108 -1.86 3.45 -9.39
N ALA A 109 -1.75 4.64 -8.76
CA ALA A 109 -1.79 5.92 -9.47
C ALA A 109 -0.59 6.10 -10.41
N ALA A 110 0.62 5.80 -9.94
CA ALA A 110 1.85 5.86 -10.75
C ALA A 110 1.79 4.93 -11.97
N THR A 111 1.25 3.73 -11.79
CA THR A 111 1.05 2.76 -12.87
C THR A 111 0.03 3.27 -13.88
N ALA A 112 -1.08 3.86 -13.42
CA ALA A 112 -2.09 4.45 -14.29
C ALA A 112 -1.57 5.64 -15.12
N LEU A 113 -0.60 6.39 -14.57
CA LEU A 113 0.12 7.46 -15.25
C LEU A 113 1.21 6.95 -16.23
N GLY A 114 1.45 5.64 -16.28
CA GLY A 114 2.50 5.07 -17.12
C GLY A 114 3.90 5.48 -16.69
N MET A 115 4.13 5.67 -15.39
CA MET A 115 5.44 6.05 -14.88
C MET A 115 6.49 4.96 -15.15
N PRO A 116 7.77 5.35 -15.28
CA PRO A 116 8.88 4.41 -15.42
C PRO A 116 8.94 3.38 -14.27
N ALA A 117 9.32 2.14 -14.60
CA ALA A 117 9.35 1.03 -13.65
C ALA A 117 10.27 1.28 -12.45
N ASP A 118 11.42 1.92 -12.67
CA ASP A 118 12.37 2.31 -11.62
C ASP A 118 11.74 3.24 -10.57
N ARG A 119 10.83 4.13 -10.98
CA ARG A 119 10.10 5.00 -10.06
C ARG A 119 9.02 4.27 -9.29
N ILE A 120 8.38 3.28 -9.91
CA ILE A 120 7.38 2.43 -9.25
C ILE A 120 8.08 1.53 -8.22
N ASP A 121 9.24 0.96 -8.56
CA ASP A 121 10.06 0.15 -7.66
C ASP A 121 10.56 0.96 -6.45
N ASP A 122 10.89 2.24 -6.65
CA ASP A 122 11.23 3.14 -5.55
C ASP A 122 10.05 3.36 -4.58
N LEU A 123 8.86 3.62 -5.12
CA LEU A 123 7.63 3.73 -4.31
C LEU A 123 7.34 2.44 -3.53
N PHE A 124 7.55 1.28 -4.17
CA PHE A 124 7.41 -0.01 -3.53
C PHE A 124 8.38 -0.19 -2.37
N ARG A 125 9.67 0.12 -2.58
CA ARG A 125 10.69 0.03 -1.52
C ARG A 125 10.36 0.92 -0.33
N ARG A 126 9.97 2.17 -0.59
CA ARG A 126 9.54 3.11 0.45
C ARG A 126 8.30 2.61 1.22
N GLY A 127 7.38 1.94 0.53
CA GLY A 127 6.23 1.27 1.17
C GLY A 127 6.65 0.16 2.13
N VAL A 128 7.56 -0.72 1.70
CA VAL A 128 8.12 -1.79 2.55
C VAL A 128 8.83 -1.19 3.78
N GLU A 129 9.65 -0.16 3.60
CA GLU A 129 10.30 0.55 4.70
C GLU A 129 9.28 1.18 5.66
N SER A 130 8.19 1.75 5.14
CA SER A 130 7.10 2.32 5.93
C SER A 130 6.40 1.30 6.81
N GLU A 131 6.02 0.16 6.24
CA GLU A 131 5.36 -0.92 6.97
C GLU A 131 6.29 -1.58 7.99
N SER A 132 7.60 -1.65 7.67
CA SER A 132 8.60 -2.25 8.53
C SER A 132 8.98 -1.40 9.75
N ARG A 133 8.77 -0.07 9.72
CA ARG A 133 9.13 0.86 10.80
C ARG A 133 8.45 0.57 12.16
N GLY A 134 7.39 -0.23 12.18
CA GLY A 134 6.69 -0.68 13.39
C GLY A 134 6.91 -2.15 13.77
N MET A 135 7.62 -2.93 12.96
CA MET A 135 7.92 -4.31 13.27
C MET A 135 9.24 -4.38 14.03
N ASP A 136 9.20 -4.80 15.30
CA ASP A 136 10.41 -5.14 16.04
C ASP A 136 10.93 -6.51 15.54
N LEU A 137 11.54 -6.46 14.35
CA LEU A 137 12.13 -7.60 13.68
C LEU A 137 13.29 -8.17 14.51
N GLU A 138 13.99 -7.34 15.26
CA GLU A 138 15.07 -7.75 16.15
C GLU A 138 14.53 -8.55 17.35
N HIS A 139 13.48 -8.08 17.99
CA HIS A 139 12.80 -8.81 19.06
C HIS A 139 12.15 -10.11 18.56
N SER A 140 11.50 -10.06 17.39
CA SER A 140 10.93 -11.25 16.75
C SER A 140 12.01 -12.29 16.44
N ARG A 141 13.18 -11.83 15.95
CA ARG A 141 14.35 -12.69 15.71
C ARG A 141 14.87 -13.28 17.03
N GLY A 142 15.01 -12.47 18.07
CA GLY A 142 15.44 -12.91 19.40
C GLY A 142 14.50 -13.94 20.03
N MET A 143 13.18 -13.81 19.83
CA MET A 143 12.21 -14.82 20.29
C MET A 143 12.35 -16.14 19.51
N ILE A 144 12.56 -16.08 18.20
CA ILE A 144 12.79 -17.28 17.38
C ILE A 144 14.08 -17.98 17.81
N GLU A 145 15.15 -17.22 18.04
CA GLU A 145 16.43 -17.75 18.53
C GLU A 145 16.25 -18.41 19.90
N SER A 146 15.57 -17.75 20.83
CA SER A 146 15.27 -18.29 22.17
C SER A 146 14.44 -19.59 22.09
N ALA A 147 13.46 -19.65 21.19
CA ALA A 147 12.65 -20.86 20.98
C ALA A 147 13.48 -22.00 20.38
N MET A 148 14.39 -21.71 19.45
CA MET A 148 15.31 -22.70 18.88
C MET A 148 16.29 -23.24 19.94
N GLU A 149 16.86 -22.38 20.79
CA GLU A 149 17.74 -22.79 21.89
C GLU A 149 16.98 -23.64 22.92
N SER A 150 15.76 -23.24 23.27
CA SER A 150 14.92 -24.03 24.17
C SER A 150 14.57 -25.40 23.57
N LEU A 151 14.33 -25.46 22.26
CA LEU A 151 14.08 -26.72 21.56
C LEU A 151 15.33 -27.61 21.58
N ASP A 152 16.51 -27.07 21.29
CA ASP A 152 17.79 -27.79 21.39
C ASP A 152 17.98 -28.40 22.79
N ILE A 153 17.79 -27.61 23.85
CA ILE A 153 17.91 -28.09 25.24
C ILE A 153 16.95 -29.24 25.52
N SER A 154 15.71 -29.16 25.01
CA SER A 154 14.69 -30.18 25.21
C SER A 154 14.97 -31.51 24.49
N LEU A 155 15.85 -31.48 23.49
CA LEU A 155 16.26 -32.65 22.70
C LEU A 155 17.49 -33.35 23.31
N ILE A 156 18.20 -32.73 24.26
CA ILE A 156 19.37 -33.33 24.92
C ILE A 156 18.96 -34.60 25.65
N GLY A 157 19.60 -35.72 25.30
CA GLY A 157 19.36 -37.03 25.91
C GLY A 157 18.14 -37.78 25.37
N ARG A 158 17.42 -37.23 24.37
CA ARG A 158 16.43 -37.98 23.60
C ARG A 158 17.11 -38.66 22.41
N GLU A 159 16.95 -39.97 22.32
CA GLU A 159 17.53 -40.80 21.24
C GLU A 159 16.47 -41.35 20.28
N ASP A 160 15.22 -40.89 20.39
CA ASP A 160 14.18 -41.30 19.45
C ASP A 160 14.41 -40.71 18.04
N GLU A 161 13.91 -41.41 17.02
CA GLU A 161 14.11 -41.03 15.60
C GLU A 161 13.66 -39.59 15.31
N ILE A 162 12.63 -39.11 16.00
CA ILE A 162 12.11 -37.75 15.84
C ILE A 162 13.12 -36.74 16.38
N ALA A 163 13.69 -36.97 17.56
CA ALA A 163 14.72 -36.12 18.14
C ALA A 163 15.97 -36.02 17.24
N VAL A 164 16.40 -37.14 16.65
CA VAL A 164 17.54 -37.16 15.70
C VAL A 164 17.24 -36.32 14.45
N GLN A 165 16.05 -36.45 13.88
CA GLN A 165 15.64 -35.68 12.71
C GLN A 165 15.56 -34.18 13.01
N ILE A 166 14.99 -33.79 14.15
CA ILE A 166 14.88 -32.38 14.55
C ILE A 166 16.26 -31.78 14.81
N THR A 167 17.14 -32.50 15.52
CA THR A 167 18.52 -32.04 15.80
C THR A 167 19.29 -31.80 14.50
N LYS A 168 19.15 -32.72 13.53
CA LYS A 168 19.75 -32.57 12.20
C LYS A 168 19.21 -31.34 11.48
N ALA A 169 17.90 -31.16 11.42
CA ALA A 169 17.27 -30.01 10.77
C ALA A 169 17.70 -28.67 11.40
N LEU A 170 17.81 -28.61 12.73
CA LEU A 170 18.31 -27.42 13.45
C LEU A 170 19.77 -27.12 13.11
N SER A 171 20.62 -28.14 12.98
CA SER A 171 22.02 -27.98 12.59
C SER A 171 22.18 -27.47 11.15
N GLU A 172 21.38 -27.99 10.22
CA GLU A 172 21.38 -27.57 8.82
C GLU A 172 20.92 -26.13 8.66
N GLU A 173 19.87 -25.73 9.39
CA GLU A 173 19.36 -24.36 9.37
C GLU A 173 20.36 -23.36 9.98
N ARG A 174 21.06 -23.74 11.07
CA ARG A 174 22.16 -22.92 11.63
C ARG A 174 23.31 -22.74 10.64
N GLU A 175 23.72 -23.81 9.97
CA GLU A 175 24.82 -23.75 9.01
C GLU A 175 24.45 -22.89 7.79
N ARG A 176 23.20 -22.98 7.32
CA ARG A 176 22.66 -22.12 6.27
C ARG A 176 22.73 -20.64 6.66
N ARG A 177 22.27 -20.31 7.88
CA ARG A 177 22.31 -18.93 8.40
C ARG A 177 23.72 -18.38 8.56
N MET A 178 24.64 -19.14 9.14
CA MET A 178 26.05 -18.71 9.26
C MET A 178 26.68 -18.42 7.89
N LYS A 179 26.33 -19.20 6.85
CA LYS A 179 26.79 -18.94 5.48
C LYS A 179 26.17 -17.67 4.90
N GLU A 180 24.91 -17.39 5.19
CA GLU A 180 24.23 -16.16 4.75
C GLU A 180 24.80 -14.91 5.43
N GLU A 181 25.04 -14.97 6.74
CA GLU A 181 25.68 -13.89 7.50
C GLU A 181 27.13 -13.65 7.07
N ALA A 182 27.91 -14.71 6.87
CA ALA A 182 29.28 -14.59 6.38
C ALA A 182 29.34 -13.95 4.98
N ARG A 183 28.41 -14.32 4.09
CA ARG A 183 28.30 -13.69 2.75
C ARG A 183 27.90 -12.23 2.84
N ALA A 184 26.96 -11.87 3.71
CA ALA A 184 26.57 -10.48 3.92
C ALA A 184 27.75 -9.63 4.45
N LEU A 185 28.54 -10.18 5.37
CA LEU A 185 29.77 -9.57 5.88
C LEU A 185 30.87 -9.44 4.81
N GLU A 186 31.04 -10.43 3.94
CA GLU A 186 31.99 -10.35 2.82
C GLU A 186 31.58 -9.28 1.80
N LEU A 187 30.29 -9.16 1.49
CA LEU A 187 29.77 -8.11 0.60
C LEU A 187 29.99 -6.71 1.18
N LEU A 188 29.64 -6.50 2.46
CA LEU A 188 29.91 -5.24 3.16
C LEU A 188 31.40 -4.90 3.21
N ARG A 189 32.26 -5.91 3.31
CA ARG A 189 33.71 -5.72 3.31
C ARG A 189 34.24 -5.37 1.91
N ALA A 190 33.72 -6.01 0.87
CA ALA A 190 34.09 -5.73 -0.52
C ALA A 190 33.70 -4.29 -0.95
N ASP A 191 32.52 -3.82 -0.53
CA ASP A 191 32.07 -2.45 -0.81
C ASP A 191 32.97 -1.41 -0.11
N ASN A 192 33.39 -1.67 1.13
CA ASN A 192 34.30 -0.78 1.87
C ASN A 192 35.74 -0.78 1.32
N LEU A 193 36.23 -1.91 0.78
CA LEU A 193 37.54 -1.96 0.11
C LEU A 193 37.54 -1.24 -1.24
N SER A 194 36.41 -1.21 -1.96
CA SER A 194 36.31 -0.46 -3.22
C SER A 194 36.35 1.07 -3.02
N ALA A 195 35.90 1.56 -1.86
CA ALA A 195 35.91 2.99 -1.53
C ALA A 195 37.32 3.50 -1.12
N ASP A 196 38.18 2.62 -0.60
CA ASP A 196 39.54 2.97 -0.19
C ASP A 196 40.56 2.92 -1.35
N ASP A 197 40.32 2.11 -2.39
CA ASP A 197 41.19 2.03 -3.56
C ASP A 197 41.05 3.26 -4.51
N ASP A 198 39.91 3.95 -4.52
CA ASP A 198 39.70 5.17 -5.30
C ASP A 198 40.39 6.42 -4.71
N LEU A 199 40.89 6.35 -3.47
CA LEU A 199 41.61 7.46 -2.82
C LEU A 199 43.14 7.41 -3.01
N ASN A 200 43.66 6.42 -3.74
CA ASN A 200 45.11 6.20 -3.84
C ASN A 200 45.70 6.38 -5.26
N ILE A 201 44.92 6.93 -6.21
CA ILE A 201 45.35 7.10 -7.61
C ILE A 201 45.98 8.49 -7.91
N ASP A 202 46.05 9.42 -6.94
CA ASP A 202 46.44 10.81 -7.26
C ASP A 202 47.89 11.23 -6.88
N ASP A 203 48.75 10.33 -6.37
CA ASP A 203 50.08 10.72 -5.84
C ASP A 203 51.30 10.18 -6.62
N GLN A 204 51.13 9.62 -7.83
CA GLN A 204 52.26 9.11 -8.63
C GLN A 204 52.67 9.97 -9.86
N GLU A 205 51.99 11.08 -10.19
CA GLU A 205 52.37 11.95 -11.33
C GLU A 205 53.18 13.22 -10.97
N LYS A 206 53.85 13.25 -9.81
CA LYS A 206 54.83 14.31 -9.51
C LYS A 206 56.12 13.72 -8.96
N ASN A 207 56.88 13.00 -9.78
CA ASN A 207 58.35 12.90 -9.69
C ASN A 207 58.88 12.10 -10.89
N GLY A 208 59.17 12.80 -11.99
CA GLY A 208 59.80 12.23 -13.17
C GLY A 208 60.24 13.33 -14.13
N GLU A 209 61.46 13.82 -13.87
CA GLU A 209 62.43 14.52 -14.74
C GLU A 209 61.94 15.35 -15.94
#